data_AF-A0A8S9WCI8-F1
#
_entry.id   AF-A0A8S9WCI8-F1
#
_cell.length_a   1.000
_cell.length_b   1.000
_cell.length_c   1.000
_cell.angle_alpha   90.00
_cell.angle_beta   90.00
_cell.angle_gamma   90.00
#
_symmetry.space_group_name_H-M   'P 1'
#
loop_
_entity.id
_entity.type
_entity.pdbx_description
1 polymer ?
#
loop_
_entity_poly.entity_id
_entity_poly.type
_entity_poly.pdbx_seq_one_letter_code
_entity_poly.pdbx_strand_id
1 'polypeptide(L)'
;MKKQIVVVLVWLICLTGIAYAGVSANYNLSWHVLSGGGGGQMDSATYALSSTVGQVIGSSESSNYRMGAGYWYGAVSTTTSKIKFDTGPGTYPSISGTYNCTFTPTQTITVSKLYTYPCAGTGGHSEHVIIRKGSETVAEGSWGGYQEAEWSYIQFSESVTLTANEQYSFSIRAGSYPQVIHSPTLTNANGTMNCTEFVDANGKSYNDWLPAIRLE
;
A
#
# COMPACT_ATOMS: atom_id res chain seq x y z
N MET A 1 -13.82 -45.05 66.36
CA MET A 1 -12.98 -45.40 65.19
C MET A 1 -13.59 -44.97 63.85
N LYS A 2 -14.88 -45.26 63.55
CA LYS A 2 -15.49 -44.95 62.23
C LYS A 2 -15.59 -43.44 61.88
N LYS A 3 -15.80 -42.55 62.86
CA LYS A 3 -15.92 -41.09 62.60
C LYS A 3 -14.60 -40.39 62.25
N GLN A 4 -13.46 -40.88 62.75
CA GLN A 4 -12.15 -40.29 62.43
C GLN A 4 -11.68 -40.65 61.02
N ILE A 5 -12.05 -41.82 60.51
CA ILE A 5 -11.74 -42.25 59.14
C ILE A 5 -12.43 -41.36 58.10
N VAL A 6 -13.68 -40.95 58.36
CA VAL A 6 -14.44 -40.07 57.45
C VAL A 6 -13.81 -38.67 57.40
N VAL A 7 -13.38 -38.11 58.54
CA VAL A 7 -12.74 -36.80 58.59
C VAL A 7 -11.40 -36.81 57.84
N VAL A 8 -10.60 -37.87 58.01
CA VAL A 8 -9.32 -38.01 57.29
C VAL A 8 -9.54 -38.17 55.78
N LEU A 9 -10.56 -38.93 55.34
CA LEU A 9 -10.90 -39.07 53.93
C LEU A 9 -11.39 -37.76 53.30
N VAL A 10 -12.21 -36.99 53.99
CA VAL A 10 -12.66 -35.67 53.50
C VAL A 10 -11.49 -34.69 53.41
N TRP A 11 -10.56 -34.72 54.38
CA TRP A 11 -9.37 -33.87 54.36
C TRP A 11 -8.41 -34.23 53.21
N LEU A 12 -8.25 -35.53 52.92
CA LEU A 12 -7.47 -36.02 51.76
C LEU A 12 -8.09 -35.61 50.42
N ILE A 13 -9.42 -35.62 50.30
CA ILE A 13 -10.13 -35.19 49.07
C ILE A 13 -10.04 -33.67 48.89
N CYS A 14 -10.01 -32.87 49.97
CA CYS A 14 -9.82 -31.42 49.89
C CYS A 14 -8.39 -31.01 49.52
N LEU A 15 -7.38 -31.86 49.76
CA LEU A 15 -5.98 -31.59 49.40
C LEU A 15 -5.62 -31.88 47.94
N THR A 16 -6.48 -32.56 47.18
CA THR A 16 -6.22 -32.88 45.75
C THR A 16 -6.73 -31.83 44.76
N GLY A 17 -7.23 -30.69 45.26
CA GLY A 17 -7.84 -29.62 44.46
C GLY A 17 -6.87 -28.59 43.86
N ILE A 18 -5.61 -28.94 43.57
CA ILE A 18 -4.72 -28.03 42.84
C ILE A 18 -4.86 -28.37 41.34
N ALA A 19 -5.69 -27.60 40.64
CA ALA A 19 -5.70 -27.64 39.19
C ALA A 19 -4.41 -27.01 38.68
N TYR A 20 -3.45 -27.84 38.26
CA TYR A 20 -2.35 -27.37 37.42
C TYR A 20 -2.93 -27.02 36.05
N ALA A 21 -3.01 -25.72 35.73
CA ALA A 21 -3.28 -25.29 34.35
C ALA A 21 -2.08 -25.70 33.49
N GLY A 22 -2.19 -26.85 32.82
CA GLY A 22 -1.15 -27.34 31.91
C GLY A 22 -1.06 -26.45 30.67
N VAL A 23 0.04 -25.70 30.54
CA VAL A 23 0.43 -25.08 29.27
C VAL A 23 1.48 -25.97 28.61
N SER A 24 1.04 -26.84 27.70
CA SER A 24 1.92 -27.59 26.81
C SER A 24 2.07 -26.80 25.51
N ALA A 25 3.25 -26.83 24.90
CA ALA A 25 3.53 -26.19 23.61
C ALA A 25 2.72 -26.76 22.42
N ASN A 26 1.93 -27.82 22.64
CA ASN A 26 1.27 -28.59 21.59
C ASN A 26 -0.26 -28.67 21.72
N TYR A 27 -0.89 -27.88 22.59
CA TYR A 27 -2.34 -27.67 22.57
C TYR A 27 -2.66 -26.32 21.96
N ASN A 28 -2.94 -26.32 20.66
CA ASN A 28 -3.62 -25.21 20.00
C ASN A 28 -5.03 -25.10 20.60
N LEU A 29 -5.27 -24.09 21.44
CA LEU A 29 -6.63 -23.59 21.63
C LEU A 29 -7.02 -22.95 20.30
N SER A 30 -7.57 -23.76 19.38
CA SER A 30 -8.29 -23.23 18.23
C SER A 30 -9.50 -22.51 18.78
N TRP A 31 -9.33 -21.22 19.06
CA TRP A 31 -10.43 -20.31 19.26
C TRP A 31 -11.17 -20.26 17.93
N HIS A 32 -12.23 -21.05 17.82
CA HIS A 32 -13.28 -20.73 16.87
C HIS A 32 -13.82 -19.38 17.34
N VAL A 33 -13.57 -18.33 16.57
CA VAL A 33 -14.32 -17.08 16.70
C VAL A 33 -15.79 -17.49 16.57
N LEU A 34 -16.56 -17.40 17.65
CA LEU A 34 -18.00 -17.45 17.58
C LEU A 34 -18.43 -16.14 16.91
N SER A 35 -18.39 -16.14 15.58
CA SER A 35 -18.91 -15.06 14.74
C SER A 35 -20.42 -15.09 14.79
N GLY A 36 -21.00 -14.56 15.86
CA GLY A 36 -22.41 -14.23 15.93
C GLY A 36 -22.66 -13.00 15.06
N GLY A 37 -22.99 -13.20 13.79
CA GLY A 37 -23.50 -12.13 12.95
C GLY A 37 -24.77 -11.53 13.56
N GLY A 38 -24.88 -10.20 13.53
CA GLY A 38 -26.12 -9.47 13.80
C GLY A 38 -26.12 -8.67 15.10
N GLY A 39 -25.44 -7.52 15.11
CA GLY A 39 -25.95 -6.39 15.87
C GLY A 39 -26.95 -5.66 14.97
N GLY A 40 -28.21 -5.58 15.41
CA GLY A 40 -29.28 -4.92 14.66
C GLY A 40 -29.23 -3.40 14.79
N GLN A 41 -30.02 -2.74 13.95
CA GLN A 41 -30.32 -1.32 14.10
C GLN A 41 -31.31 -1.15 15.27
N MET A 42 -30.94 -0.35 16.27
CA MET A 42 -31.81 0.05 17.37
C MET A 42 -32.28 1.48 17.10
N ASP A 43 -33.58 1.65 16.85
CA ASP A 43 -34.16 2.95 16.53
C ASP A 43 -35.05 3.49 17.64
N SER A 44 -35.08 4.80 17.75
CA SER A 44 -36.04 5.61 18.50
C SER A 44 -36.60 6.70 17.56
N ALA A 45 -37.57 7.48 18.02
CA ALA A 45 -38.16 8.56 17.22
C ALA A 45 -37.15 9.62 16.74
N THR A 46 -35.97 9.72 17.37
CA THR A 46 -34.97 10.75 17.09
C THR A 46 -33.55 10.22 16.86
N TYR A 47 -33.29 8.94 17.13
CA TYR A 47 -31.95 8.36 17.01
C TYR A 47 -32.00 6.94 16.48
N ALA A 48 -31.06 6.63 15.59
CA ALA A 48 -30.76 5.29 15.12
C ALA A 48 -29.34 4.91 15.58
N LEU A 49 -29.20 3.75 16.23
CA LEU A 49 -27.92 3.21 16.67
C LEU A 49 -27.69 1.85 16.02
N SER A 50 -26.66 1.76 15.17
CA SER A 50 -26.19 0.47 14.65
C SER A 50 -25.12 -0.09 15.58
N SER A 51 -25.37 -1.26 16.17
CA SER A 51 -24.41 -1.95 17.04
C SER A 51 -23.76 -3.14 16.32
N THR A 52 -22.56 -3.54 16.73
CA THR A 52 -21.95 -4.82 16.31
C THR A 52 -21.31 -5.50 17.52
N VAL A 53 -21.39 -6.83 17.59
CA VAL A 53 -20.72 -7.64 18.64
C VAL A 53 -19.84 -8.67 17.94
N GLY A 54 -18.55 -8.71 18.29
CA GLY A 54 -17.60 -9.69 17.74
C GLY A 54 -17.05 -9.38 16.33
N GLN A 55 -16.76 -8.11 16.03
CA GLN A 55 -16.32 -7.74 14.68
C GLN A 55 -14.85 -8.13 14.41
N VAL A 56 -14.62 -8.93 13.36
CA VAL A 56 -13.31 -8.99 12.68
C VAL A 56 -13.27 -7.82 11.70
N ILE A 57 -12.30 -6.92 11.87
CA ILE A 57 -11.96 -5.89 10.88
C ILE A 57 -10.73 -6.41 10.14
N GLY A 58 -10.87 -6.63 8.83
CA GLY A 58 -9.77 -7.10 8.00
C GLY A 58 -10.14 -7.16 6.53
N SER A 59 -9.15 -6.92 5.66
CA SER A 59 -9.25 -7.09 4.22
C SER A 59 -8.33 -8.22 3.76
N SER A 60 -8.79 -8.97 2.76
CA SER A 60 -8.01 -9.95 2.01
C SER A 60 -8.10 -9.59 0.54
N GLU A 61 -6.95 -9.42 -0.12
CA GLU A 61 -6.89 -8.95 -1.50
C GLU A 61 -6.08 -9.90 -2.39
N SER A 62 -6.46 -9.98 -3.66
CA SER A 62 -5.73 -10.66 -4.72
C SER A 62 -5.73 -9.76 -5.97
N SER A 63 -5.11 -10.21 -7.07
CA SER A 63 -5.17 -9.46 -8.33
C SER A 63 -6.58 -9.24 -8.87
N ASN A 64 -7.55 -10.09 -8.52
CA ASN A 64 -8.88 -10.12 -9.15
C ASN A 64 -10.04 -10.05 -8.16
N TYR A 65 -9.81 -10.30 -6.87
CA TYR A 65 -10.86 -10.38 -5.87
C TYR A 65 -10.45 -9.67 -4.59
N ARG A 66 -11.44 -8.98 -3.99
CA ARG A 66 -11.33 -8.38 -2.67
C ARG A 66 -12.43 -8.95 -1.78
N MET A 67 -12.04 -9.55 -0.67
CA MET A 67 -12.97 -9.96 0.38
C MET A 67 -12.66 -9.16 1.63
N GLY A 68 -13.69 -8.74 2.36
CA GLY A 68 -13.46 -8.12 3.65
C GLY A 68 -14.55 -8.42 4.63
N ALA A 69 -14.14 -8.32 5.88
CA ALA A 69 -14.93 -8.72 7.02
C ALA A 69 -15.41 -7.49 7.79
N GLY A 70 -16.66 -7.59 8.26
CA GLY A 70 -17.26 -6.64 9.19
C GLY A 70 -18.06 -5.51 8.53
N TYR A 71 -18.91 -4.88 9.35
CA TYR A 71 -19.84 -3.82 8.98
C TYR A 71 -19.16 -2.59 8.36
N TRP A 72 -17.95 -2.26 8.83
CA TRP A 72 -17.19 -1.09 8.36
C TRP A 72 -16.34 -1.31 7.09
N TYR A 73 -16.24 -2.53 6.56
CA TYR A 73 -15.40 -2.82 5.39
C TYR A 73 -15.83 -2.06 4.12
N GLY A 74 -17.10 -1.63 4.02
CA GLY A 74 -17.59 -0.77 2.94
C GLY A 74 -17.55 0.73 3.24
N ALA A 75 -17.35 1.11 4.51
CA ALA A 75 -17.30 2.51 4.95
C ALA A 75 -15.85 3.02 5.08
N VAL A 76 -14.88 2.12 5.21
CA VAL A 76 -13.46 2.41 5.00
C VAL A 76 -13.12 2.05 3.56
N SER A 77 -13.12 3.03 2.66
CA SER A 77 -12.51 2.86 1.34
C SER A 77 -11.00 2.69 1.51
N THR A 78 -10.54 1.48 1.80
CA THR A 78 -9.16 1.09 1.52
C THR A 78 -9.05 0.96 0.01
N THR A 79 -8.80 2.08 -0.65
CA THR A 79 -8.28 2.07 -2.02
C THR A 79 -6.85 1.57 -1.91
N THR A 80 -6.67 0.25 -1.73
CA THR A 80 -5.36 -0.38 -1.90
C THR A 80 -5.04 -0.26 -3.37
N SER A 81 -4.43 0.87 -3.74
CA SER A 81 -3.92 1.07 -5.08
C SER A 81 -2.82 0.04 -5.27
N LYS A 82 -3.16 -1.08 -5.91
CA LYS A 82 -2.17 -2.10 -6.24
C LYS A 82 -1.15 -1.44 -7.16
N ILE A 83 0.05 -1.17 -6.63
CA ILE A 83 1.18 -0.59 -7.36
C ILE A 83 1.33 -1.30 -8.70
N LYS A 84 1.29 -0.54 -9.79
CA LYS A 84 1.29 -1.05 -11.16
C LYS A 84 2.69 -1.24 -11.70
N PHE A 85 3.59 -0.32 -11.36
CA PHE A 85 5.00 -0.36 -11.72
C PHE A 85 5.80 0.35 -10.63
N ASP A 86 6.91 -0.25 -10.21
CA ASP A 86 7.77 0.27 -9.16
C ASP A 86 9.22 0.12 -9.60
N THR A 87 9.93 1.25 -9.69
CA THR A 87 11.38 1.25 -9.96
C THR A 87 12.20 0.88 -8.72
N GLY A 88 11.58 0.91 -7.55
CA GLY A 88 12.24 0.81 -6.26
C GLY A 88 12.87 2.15 -5.82
N PRO A 89 13.40 2.21 -4.59
CA PRO A 89 14.16 3.36 -4.12
C PRO A 89 15.46 3.53 -4.92
N GLY A 90 15.88 4.78 -5.07
CA GLY A 90 17.15 5.14 -5.68
C GLY A 90 18.20 5.53 -4.64
N THR A 91 19.22 6.25 -5.10
CA THR A 91 20.40 6.64 -4.34
C THR A 91 20.77 8.10 -4.58
N TYR A 92 21.77 8.59 -3.82
CA TYR A 92 22.47 9.85 -4.06
C TYR A 92 23.71 9.60 -4.96
N PRO A 93 24.16 10.55 -5.81
CA PRO A 93 23.74 11.95 -5.97
C PRO A 93 22.32 12.14 -6.49
N SER A 94 21.73 13.28 -6.13
CA SER A 94 20.39 13.70 -6.54
C SER A 94 20.42 15.19 -6.85
N ILE A 95 19.64 15.61 -7.85
CA ILE A 95 19.40 17.01 -8.21
C ILE A 95 18.03 17.10 -8.91
N SER A 96 17.41 18.28 -8.85
CA SER A 96 16.22 18.58 -9.64
C SER A 96 16.54 18.63 -11.14
N GLY A 97 15.53 18.40 -11.97
CA GLY A 97 15.71 18.36 -13.42
C GLY A 97 14.56 17.67 -14.14
N THR A 98 14.74 17.41 -15.43
CA THR A 98 13.72 16.77 -16.26
C THR A 98 14.24 15.45 -16.81
N TYR A 99 13.51 14.37 -16.52
CA TYR A 99 13.73 13.04 -17.07
C TYR A 99 12.90 12.86 -18.34
N ASN A 100 13.54 12.46 -19.43
CA ASN A 100 12.91 12.05 -20.68
C ASN A 100 13.10 10.55 -20.85
N CYS A 101 12.01 9.82 -20.67
CA CYS A 101 12.02 8.37 -20.59
C CYS A 101 11.01 7.74 -21.53
N THR A 102 11.22 6.47 -21.79
CA THR A 102 10.27 5.59 -22.45
C THR A 102 9.88 4.49 -21.47
N PHE A 103 8.64 4.05 -21.55
CA PHE A 103 8.13 2.97 -20.73
C PHE A 103 7.30 2.02 -21.59
N THR A 104 7.58 0.73 -21.48
CA THR A 104 6.82 -0.35 -22.11
C THR A 104 6.38 -1.32 -21.03
N PRO A 105 5.08 -1.36 -20.68
CA PRO A 105 4.58 -2.28 -19.67
C PRO A 105 4.47 -3.70 -20.25
N THR A 106 4.72 -4.71 -19.43
CA THR A 106 4.54 -6.14 -19.81
C THR A 106 3.09 -6.58 -19.78
N GLN A 107 2.25 -5.87 -19.02
CA GLN A 107 0.83 -6.12 -18.84
C GLN A 107 0.06 -4.79 -18.85
N THR A 108 -1.22 -4.81 -19.22
CA THR A 108 -2.03 -3.60 -19.23
C THR A 108 -2.23 -3.10 -17.80
N ILE A 109 -1.96 -1.81 -17.58
CA ILE A 109 -2.09 -1.16 -16.26
C ILE A 109 -2.91 0.11 -16.37
N THR A 110 -3.69 0.39 -15.33
CA THR A 110 -4.40 1.67 -15.18
C THR A 110 -3.70 2.47 -14.10
N VAL A 111 -3.26 3.68 -14.43
CA VAL A 111 -2.48 4.57 -13.59
C VAL A 111 -3.29 5.83 -13.28
N SER A 112 -3.42 6.15 -12.01
CA SER A 112 -4.14 7.30 -11.48
C SER A 112 -3.22 8.29 -10.77
N LYS A 113 -2.07 7.82 -10.27
CA LYS A 113 -1.06 8.63 -9.59
C LYS A 113 0.35 8.21 -9.97
N LEU A 114 1.28 9.14 -9.84
CA LEU A 114 2.72 8.90 -9.87
C LEU A 114 3.33 9.30 -8.53
N TYR A 115 3.99 8.36 -7.86
CA TYR A 115 4.77 8.61 -6.65
C TYR A 115 6.24 8.82 -7.00
N THR A 116 6.90 9.78 -6.35
CA THR A 116 8.35 9.97 -6.42
C THR A 116 8.99 9.60 -5.09
N TYR A 117 10.04 8.78 -5.10
CA TYR A 117 10.79 8.47 -3.88
C TYR A 117 11.63 9.68 -3.46
N PRO A 118 11.41 10.29 -2.29
CA PRO A 118 12.19 11.42 -1.84
C PRO A 118 13.53 11.00 -1.23
N CYS A 119 14.55 11.83 -1.35
CA CYS A 119 15.69 11.73 -0.45
C CYS A 119 15.23 12.09 0.99
N ALA A 120 15.80 11.42 1.99
CA ALA A 120 15.41 11.65 3.38
C ALA A 120 15.64 13.12 3.78
N GLY A 121 14.59 13.78 4.27
CA GLY A 121 14.64 15.17 4.73
C GLY A 121 14.62 16.25 3.65
N THR A 122 14.49 15.92 2.36
CA THR A 122 14.55 16.92 1.26
C THR A 122 13.20 17.32 0.66
N GLY A 123 12.13 16.56 0.95
CA GLY A 123 10.84 16.79 0.32
C GLY A 123 10.82 16.45 -1.18
N GLY A 124 11.60 15.47 -1.64
CA GLY A 124 11.70 15.10 -3.06
C GLY A 124 10.41 14.65 -3.73
N HIS A 125 10.01 15.38 -4.75
CA HIS A 125 8.77 15.17 -5.49
C HIS A 125 8.99 15.45 -6.98
N SER A 126 8.02 15.05 -7.79
CA SER A 126 7.88 15.54 -9.16
C SER A 126 6.96 16.75 -9.18
N GLU A 127 7.31 17.78 -9.95
CA GLU A 127 6.51 19.01 -10.13
C GLU A 127 5.49 18.85 -11.26
N HIS A 128 5.85 18.10 -12.31
CA HIS A 128 5.02 17.92 -13.49
C HIS A 128 5.37 16.63 -14.23
N VAL A 129 4.36 15.94 -14.74
CA VAL A 129 4.52 14.71 -15.53
C VAL A 129 3.62 14.77 -16.75
N ILE A 130 4.18 14.43 -17.91
CA ILE A 130 3.44 14.21 -19.15
C ILE A 130 3.71 12.79 -19.64
N ILE A 131 2.64 12.07 -19.97
CA ILE A 131 2.69 10.75 -20.59
C ILE A 131 2.10 10.86 -22.00
N ARG A 132 2.84 10.40 -23.01
CA ARG A 132 2.39 10.41 -24.40
C ARG A 132 2.46 9.02 -25.05
N LYS A 133 1.56 8.79 -25.99
CA LYS A 133 1.60 7.67 -26.94
C LYS A 133 1.85 8.25 -28.34
N GLY A 134 3.08 8.13 -28.84
CA GLY A 134 3.51 8.88 -30.02
C GLY A 134 3.43 10.39 -29.76
N SER A 135 2.65 11.12 -30.56
CA SER A 135 2.47 12.58 -30.41
C SER A 135 1.29 12.98 -29.51
N GLU A 136 0.46 12.03 -29.09
CA GLU A 136 -0.75 12.28 -28.30
C GLU A 136 -0.44 12.26 -26.80
N THR A 137 -0.83 13.31 -26.07
CA THR A 137 -0.80 13.32 -24.60
C THR A 137 -1.97 12.50 -24.06
N VAL A 138 -1.67 11.41 -23.36
CA VAL A 138 -2.67 10.50 -22.78
C VAL A 138 -2.88 10.74 -21.29
N ALA A 139 -1.93 11.38 -20.61
CA ALA A 139 -2.07 11.86 -19.25
C ALA A 139 -1.10 13.01 -18.97
N GLU A 140 -1.55 13.92 -18.12
CA GLU A 140 -0.75 15.04 -17.64
C GLU A 140 -1.15 15.33 -16.19
N GLY A 141 -0.18 15.64 -15.35
CA GLY A 141 -0.43 15.95 -13.95
C GLY A 141 0.60 16.94 -13.41
N SER A 142 0.13 17.83 -12.56
CA SER A 142 0.95 18.86 -11.90
C SER A 142 0.89 18.67 -10.39
N TRP A 143 1.98 19.03 -9.73
CA TRP A 143 2.09 18.93 -8.29
C TRP A 143 1.21 19.95 -7.57
N GLY A 144 0.46 19.48 -6.57
CA GLY A 144 -0.50 20.29 -5.78
C GLY A 144 0.10 21.01 -4.57
N GLY A 145 1.43 20.99 -4.42
CA GLY A 145 2.14 21.56 -3.27
C GLY A 145 2.31 20.60 -2.09
N TYR A 146 2.95 21.10 -1.03
CA TYR A 146 3.15 20.35 0.22
C TYR A 146 1.86 20.24 1.02
N GLN A 147 1.04 19.25 0.69
CA GLN A 147 -0.12 18.83 1.50
C GLN A 147 0.32 17.76 2.51
N GLU A 148 -0.35 17.68 3.67
CA GLU A 148 0.15 16.95 4.85
C GLU A 148 0.44 15.44 4.66
N ALA A 149 -0.07 14.79 3.60
CA ALA A 149 0.14 13.35 3.39
C ALA A 149 0.45 12.91 1.94
N GLU A 150 0.16 13.72 0.93
CA GLU A 150 0.20 13.29 -0.49
C GLU A 150 1.19 14.09 -1.35
N TRP A 151 2.05 14.90 -0.73
CA TRP A 151 2.95 15.78 -1.46
C TRP A 151 3.97 15.04 -2.35
N SER A 152 4.27 13.77 -2.11
CA SER A 152 5.17 13.00 -2.99
C SER A 152 4.49 12.45 -4.24
N TYR A 153 3.18 12.69 -4.39
CA TYR A 153 2.38 12.21 -5.51
C TYR A 153 2.03 13.34 -6.50
N ILE A 154 1.96 12.96 -7.76
CA ILE A 154 1.19 13.67 -8.78
C ILE A 154 -0.07 12.84 -9.04
N GLN A 155 -1.23 13.47 -8.86
CA GLN A 155 -2.53 12.90 -9.19
C GLN A 155 -2.90 13.30 -10.62
N PHE A 156 -3.28 12.34 -11.46
CA PHE A 156 -3.87 12.64 -12.76
C PHE A 156 -5.35 12.98 -12.60
N SER A 157 -5.86 13.92 -13.41
CA SER A 157 -7.28 14.30 -13.38
C SER A 157 -8.19 13.12 -13.74
N GLU A 158 -7.72 12.28 -14.66
CA GLU A 158 -8.35 11.03 -15.06
C GLU A 158 -7.31 9.91 -15.05
N SER A 159 -7.76 8.68 -14.75
CA SER A 159 -6.87 7.53 -14.79
C SER A 159 -6.58 7.15 -16.24
N VAL A 160 -5.31 6.90 -16.55
CA VAL A 160 -4.86 6.50 -17.88
C VAL A 160 -4.60 5.01 -17.94
N THR A 161 -5.01 4.36 -19.04
CA THR A 161 -4.70 2.95 -19.28
C THR A 161 -3.52 2.83 -20.22
N LEU A 162 -2.44 2.20 -19.76
CA LEU A 162 -1.25 1.88 -20.52
C LEU A 162 -1.32 0.40 -20.94
N THR A 163 -1.48 0.16 -22.24
CA THR A 163 -1.66 -1.19 -22.80
C THR A 163 -0.36 -1.98 -22.78
N ALA A 164 -0.45 -3.28 -22.49
CA ALA A 164 0.69 -4.19 -22.57
C ALA A 164 1.41 -4.09 -23.92
N ASN A 165 2.74 -4.07 -23.87
CA ASN A 165 3.65 -4.05 -25.02
C ASN A 165 3.55 -2.80 -25.92
N GLU A 166 2.79 -1.77 -25.52
CA GLU A 166 2.83 -0.46 -26.17
C GLU A 166 3.89 0.42 -25.53
N GLN A 167 4.55 1.26 -26.32
CA GLN A 167 5.56 2.18 -25.82
C GLN A 167 4.95 3.57 -25.56
N TYR A 168 5.28 4.13 -24.41
CA TYR A 168 4.87 5.45 -23.98
C TYR A 168 6.11 6.31 -23.68
N SER A 169 6.04 7.61 -23.99
CA SER A 169 7.07 8.55 -23.58
C SER A 169 6.62 9.30 -22.32
N PHE A 170 7.55 9.44 -21.39
CA PHE A 170 7.38 10.11 -20.12
C PHE A 170 8.31 11.31 -20.07
N SER A 171 7.77 12.49 -19.79
CA SER A 171 8.55 13.65 -19.41
C SER A 171 8.21 13.97 -17.96
N ILE A 172 9.16 13.77 -17.06
CA ILE A 172 8.97 13.91 -15.61
C ILE A 172 9.90 15.01 -15.13
N ARG A 173 9.32 16.15 -14.73
CA ARG A 173 10.07 17.24 -14.13
C ARG A 173 10.12 17.04 -12.62
N ALA A 174 11.29 16.69 -12.12
CA ALA A 174 11.56 16.54 -10.70
C ALA A 174 11.90 17.88 -10.03
N GLY A 175 11.31 18.09 -8.87
CA GLY A 175 11.63 19.17 -7.94
C GLY A 175 12.70 18.75 -6.92
N SER A 176 12.41 18.95 -5.64
CA SER A 176 13.40 18.99 -4.54
C SER A 176 14.15 17.67 -4.22
N TYR A 177 15.18 17.31 -4.98
CA TYR A 177 16.05 16.14 -4.70
C TYR A 177 15.28 14.80 -4.60
N PRO A 178 14.70 14.29 -5.70
CA PRO A 178 14.19 12.92 -5.74
C PRO A 178 15.33 11.90 -5.66
N GLN A 179 15.07 10.68 -5.23
CA GLN A 179 16.06 9.61 -5.36
C GLN A 179 16.28 9.27 -6.84
N VAL A 180 17.53 8.90 -7.18
CA VAL A 180 17.92 8.60 -8.56
C VAL A 180 18.50 7.19 -8.64
N ILE A 181 18.10 6.45 -9.66
CA ILE A 181 18.71 5.17 -10.01
C ILE A 181 19.77 5.48 -11.07
N HIS A 182 21.04 5.23 -10.74
CA HIS A 182 22.19 5.46 -11.64
C HIS A 182 22.31 4.32 -12.66
N SER A 183 21.29 4.18 -13.50
CA SER A 183 21.21 3.29 -14.64
C SER A 183 20.38 3.97 -15.74
N PRO A 184 20.66 3.71 -17.03
CA PRO A 184 19.79 4.16 -18.12
C PRO A 184 18.46 3.39 -18.18
N THR A 185 18.46 2.13 -17.76
CA THR A 185 17.33 1.21 -17.96
C THR A 185 17.06 0.38 -16.72
N LEU A 186 15.78 0.16 -16.44
CA LEU A 186 15.28 -0.73 -15.41
C LEU A 186 14.15 -1.59 -15.97
N THR A 187 14.28 -2.90 -15.80
CA THR A 187 13.29 -3.89 -16.20
C THR A 187 12.87 -4.71 -14.98
N ASN A 188 11.56 -4.84 -14.79
CA ASN A 188 10.97 -5.70 -13.77
C ASN A 188 9.79 -6.48 -14.36
N ALA A 189 9.04 -7.21 -13.52
CA ALA A 189 7.91 -8.02 -13.95
C ALA A 189 6.76 -7.22 -14.60
N ASN A 190 6.69 -5.90 -14.36
CA ASN A 190 5.59 -5.03 -14.79
C ASN A 190 5.93 -4.18 -16.03
N GLY A 191 7.20 -4.09 -16.42
CA GLY A 191 7.61 -3.29 -17.57
C GLY A 191 9.10 -2.99 -17.64
N THR A 192 9.48 -2.30 -18.70
CA THR A 192 10.81 -1.73 -18.90
C THR A 192 10.71 -0.22 -19.02
N MET A 193 11.45 0.50 -18.17
CA MET A 193 11.64 1.95 -18.25
C MET A 193 13.06 2.25 -18.69
N ASN A 194 13.21 3.11 -19.68
CA ASN A 194 14.50 3.53 -20.22
C ASN A 194 14.53 5.06 -20.36
N CYS A 195 15.42 5.73 -19.65
CA CYS A 195 15.62 7.18 -19.76
C CYS A 195 16.82 7.46 -20.65
N THR A 196 16.56 8.10 -21.79
CA THR A 196 17.61 8.46 -22.74
C THR A 196 18.32 9.75 -22.36
N GLU A 197 17.66 10.59 -21.55
CA GLU A 197 18.19 11.87 -21.11
C GLU A 197 17.56 12.32 -19.80
N PHE A 198 18.39 12.77 -18.88
CA PHE A 198 18.04 13.59 -17.73
C PHE A 198 18.81 14.91 -17.83
N VAL A 199 18.11 16.04 -17.83
CA VAL A 199 18.74 17.37 -17.82
C VAL A 199 18.55 17.98 -16.44
N ASP A 200 19.66 18.21 -15.72
CA ASP A 200 19.62 18.79 -14.38
C ASP A 200 19.28 20.30 -14.40
N ALA A 201 18.99 20.86 -13.23
CA ALA A 201 18.68 22.28 -13.07
C ALA A 201 19.81 23.24 -13.49
N ASN A 202 21.05 22.75 -13.68
CA ASN A 202 22.18 23.52 -14.20
C ASN A 202 22.34 23.38 -15.72
N GLY A 203 21.47 22.62 -16.39
CA GLY A 203 21.51 22.38 -17.83
C GLY A 203 22.48 21.27 -18.27
N LYS A 204 22.97 20.44 -17.34
CA LYS A 204 23.83 19.30 -17.69
C LYS A 204 22.99 18.05 -17.95
N SER A 205 23.27 17.38 -19.07
CA SER A 205 22.60 16.14 -19.46
C SER A 205 23.34 14.90 -18.94
N TYR A 206 22.57 13.90 -18.53
CA TYR A 206 23.00 12.58 -18.10
C TYR A 206 22.17 11.53 -18.84
N ASN A 207 22.77 10.42 -19.22
CA ASN A 207 22.11 9.34 -19.96
C ASN A 207 21.97 8.06 -19.13
N ASP A 208 22.39 8.09 -17.87
CA ASP A 208 22.45 6.97 -16.94
C ASP A 208 21.63 7.25 -15.68
N TRP A 209 20.67 8.18 -15.72
CA TRP A 209 19.87 8.62 -14.57
C TRP A 209 18.39 8.31 -14.82
N LEU A 210 17.86 7.37 -14.04
CA LEU A 210 16.45 6.98 -13.99
C LEU A 210 15.80 7.59 -12.74
N PRO A 211 14.56 8.11 -12.84
CA PRO A 211 13.85 8.59 -11.67
C PRO A 211 13.37 7.39 -10.83
N ALA A 212 13.56 7.46 -9.51
CA ALA A 212 12.95 6.51 -8.59
C ALA A 212 11.47 6.89 -8.37
N ILE A 213 10.57 6.16 -9.03
CA ILE A 213 9.12 6.39 -9.03
C ILE A 213 8.29 5.11 -8.90
N ARG A 214 7.00 5.29 -8.56
CA ARG A 214 5.93 4.29 -8.73
C ARG A 214 4.77 4.83 -9.55
N LEU A 215 4.18 3.96 -10.36
CA LEU A 215 2.91 4.20 -11.05
C LEU A 215 1.81 3.41 -10.33
N GLU A 216 0.74 4.10 -9.94
CA GLU A 216 -0.32 3.56 -9.08
C GLU A 216 -1.72 3.77 -9.66
#